data_AF-A0A937VU32-F1
#
_entry.id   AF-A0A937VU32-F1
#
_cell.length_a   1.000
_cell.length_b   1.000
_cell.length_c   1.000
_cell.angle_alpha   90.00
_cell.angle_beta   90.00
_cell.angle_gamma   90.00
#
_symmetry.space_group_name_H-M   'P 1'
#
loop_
_entity.id
_entity.type
_entity.pdbx_description
1 polymer ?
#
loop_
_entity_poly.entity_id
_entity_poly.type
_entity_poly.pdbx_seq_one_letter_code
_entity_poly.pdbx_strand_id
1 'polypeptide(L)'
;MPTENIPDQDFENIPTFEEKSSRMKFKKGSLFIFVAIFAILLTGLLATAIFWGFNQQASKKTLPSKPTPTPTLSTSQETLTPSLYATDAAILKIEQDVKNLDQELQGADLKENSLNPPALDWQIEFKE
;
A
#
# COMPACT_ATOMS: atom_id res chain seq x y z
N MET A 1 -5.38 13.97 -68.42
CA MET A 1 -4.32 13.81 -67.40
C MET A 1 -3.73 12.42 -67.58
N PRO A 2 -2.43 12.28 -67.84
CA PRO A 2 -1.76 10.99 -68.05
C PRO A 2 -1.51 10.27 -66.71
N THR A 3 -1.81 8.98 -66.64
CA THR A 3 -1.49 8.08 -65.52
C THR A 3 -0.07 7.53 -65.69
N GLU A 4 0.77 7.81 -64.71
CA GLU A 4 2.18 7.43 -64.62
C GLU A 4 2.31 5.96 -64.20
N ASN A 5 3.22 5.25 -64.86
CA ASN A 5 3.44 3.81 -64.74
C ASN A 5 4.53 3.57 -63.67
N ILE A 6 4.22 2.85 -62.59
CA ILE A 6 5.17 2.52 -61.51
C ILE A 6 5.81 1.16 -61.84
N PRO A 7 7.15 1.01 -61.86
CA PRO A 7 7.80 -0.24 -62.18
C PRO A 7 7.78 -1.23 -61.00
N ASP A 8 7.51 -2.50 -61.32
CA ASP A 8 7.50 -3.65 -60.41
C ASP A 8 8.88 -3.86 -59.76
N GLN A 9 8.90 -4.08 -58.44
CA GLN A 9 10.10 -4.40 -57.67
C GLN A 9 10.27 -5.93 -57.54
N ASP A 10 11.36 -6.44 -58.12
CA ASP A 10 11.80 -7.83 -58.03
C ASP A 10 12.28 -8.19 -56.61
N PHE A 11 11.46 -8.93 -55.85
CA PHE A 11 11.82 -9.51 -54.56
C PHE A 11 12.03 -11.03 -54.65
N GLU A 12 13.01 -11.48 -55.43
CA GLU A 12 13.42 -12.90 -55.42
C GLU A 12 14.93 -13.04 -55.22
N ASN A 13 15.41 -12.72 -54.01
CA ASN A 13 16.57 -13.42 -53.47
C ASN A 13 16.69 -13.26 -51.96
N ILE A 14 16.21 -14.25 -51.19
CA ILE A 14 16.53 -14.36 -49.77
C ILE A 14 17.38 -15.64 -49.61
N PRO A 15 18.63 -15.55 -49.12
CA PRO A 15 19.43 -16.75 -48.89
C PRO A 15 18.83 -17.56 -47.73
N THR A 16 18.48 -18.82 -48.00
CA THR A 16 18.07 -19.78 -46.97
C THR A 16 19.25 -20.13 -46.07
N PHE A 17 19.15 -19.76 -44.80
CA PHE A 17 20.13 -20.07 -43.77
C PHE A 17 19.98 -21.55 -43.36
N GLU A 18 20.97 -22.39 -43.65
CA GLU A 18 21.02 -23.77 -43.15
C GLU A 18 21.28 -23.78 -41.63
N GLU A 19 20.25 -24.14 -40.86
CA GLU A 19 20.33 -24.28 -39.41
C GLU A 19 20.95 -25.63 -39.02
N LYS A 20 22.27 -25.63 -38.77
CA LYS A 20 22.99 -26.81 -38.28
C LYS A 20 22.71 -27.03 -36.79
N SER A 21 21.62 -27.73 -36.46
CA SER A 21 21.32 -28.11 -35.06
C SER A 21 22.36 -29.11 -34.53
N SER A 22 23.22 -28.65 -33.61
CA SER A 22 24.20 -29.49 -32.92
C SER A 22 23.52 -30.23 -31.77
N ARG A 23 23.12 -31.49 -32.01
CA ARG A 23 22.60 -32.36 -30.93
C ARG A 23 23.74 -32.75 -29.99
N MET A 24 23.89 -32.01 -28.89
CA MET A 24 24.84 -32.30 -27.82
C MET A 24 24.42 -33.60 -27.11
N LYS A 25 25.22 -34.67 -27.28
CA LYS A 25 24.99 -35.97 -26.62
C LYS A 25 25.39 -35.87 -25.16
N PHE A 26 24.45 -35.57 -24.27
CA PHE A 26 24.69 -35.53 -22.82
C PHE A 26 25.03 -36.94 -22.31
N LYS A 27 26.21 -37.09 -21.68
CA LYS A 27 26.62 -38.34 -21.03
C LYS A 27 25.71 -38.53 -19.80
N LYS A 28 25.08 -39.70 -19.66
CA LYS A 28 24.08 -39.97 -18.60
C LYS A 28 24.53 -39.58 -17.18
N GLY A 29 25.83 -39.66 -16.88
CA GLY A 29 26.40 -39.23 -15.59
C GLY A 29 26.39 -37.72 -15.33
N SER A 30 26.47 -36.87 -16.37
CA SER A 30 26.40 -35.41 -16.19
C SER A 30 24.98 -34.96 -15.85
N LEU A 31 23.96 -35.67 -16.34
CA LEU A 31 22.57 -35.32 -16.08
C LEU A 31 22.20 -35.52 -14.61
N PHE A 32 22.69 -36.59 -13.97
CA PHE A 32 22.52 -36.79 -12.52
C PHE A 32 23.20 -35.70 -11.69
N ILE A 33 24.38 -35.25 -12.10
CA ILE A 33 25.10 -34.15 -11.42
C ILE A 33 24.31 -32.84 -11.55
N PHE A 34 23.79 -32.54 -12.74
CA PHE A 34 22.93 -31.35 -12.95
C PHE A 34 21.65 -31.42 -12.13
N VAL A 35 20.99 -32.58 -12.07
CA VAL A 35 19.79 -32.78 -11.23
C VAL A 35 20.10 -32.61 -9.74
N ALA A 36 21.22 -33.13 -9.27
CA ALA A 36 21.65 -32.98 -7.88
C ALA A 36 21.95 -31.52 -7.52
N ILE A 37 22.68 -30.80 -8.39
CA ILE A 37 22.97 -29.37 -8.20
C ILE A 37 21.67 -28.55 -8.21
N PHE A 38 20.76 -28.85 -9.13
CA PHE A 38 19.47 -28.18 -9.21
C PHE A 38 18.61 -28.41 -7.96
N ALA A 39 18.58 -29.64 -7.43
CA ALA A 39 17.86 -29.96 -6.20
C ALA A 39 18.44 -29.22 -4.98
N ILE A 40 19.77 -29.09 -4.88
CA ILE A 40 20.44 -28.33 -3.82
C ILE A 40 20.12 -26.83 -3.94
N LEU A 41 20.12 -26.28 -5.16
CA LEU A 41 19.73 -24.88 -5.40
C LEU A 41 18.27 -24.62 -5.02
N LEU A 42 17.36 -25.51 -5.40
CA LEU A 42 15.94 -25.38 -5.13
C LEU A 42 15.64 -25.47 -3.63
N THR A 43 16.28 -26.40 -2.92
CA THR A 43 16.13 -26.53 -1.46
C THR A 43 16.75 -25.35 -0.72
N GLY A 44 17.90 -24.85 -1.17
CA GLY A 44 18.52 -23.64 -0.62
C GLY A 44 17.63 -22.40 -0.78
N LEU A 45 17.03 -22.21 -1.96
CA LEU A 45 16.11 -21.10 -2.23
C LEU A 45 14.82 -21.20 -1.42
N LEU A 46 14.30 -22.40 -1.22
CA LEU A 46 13.13 -22.62 -0.37
C LEU A 46 13.45 -22.31 1.11
N ALA A 47 14.62 -22.73 1.59
CA ALA A 47 15.06 -22.45 2.96
C ALA A 47 15.23 -20.93 3.21
N THR A 48 15.81 -20.19 2.26
CA THR A 48 15.95 -18.72 2.40
C THR A 48 14.60 -18.01 2.31
N ALA A 49 13.68 -18.46 1.45
CA ALA A 49 12.32 -17.92 1.36
C ALA A 49 11.53 -18.12 2.66
N ILE A 50 11.64 -19.30 3.28
CA ILE A 50 11.02 -19.58 4.58
C ILE A 50 11.67 -18.71 5.67
N PHE A 51 13.00 -18.63 5.71
CA PHE A 51 13.72 -17.84 6.72
C PHE A 51 13.41 -16.34 6.64
N TRP A 52 13.32 -15.77 5.43
CA TRP A 52 12.89 -14.39 5.23
C TRP A 52 11.41 -14.18 5.47
N GLY A 53 10.55 -15.13 5.07
CA GLY A 53 9.11 -15.06 5.31
C GLY A 53 8.76 -15.07 6.81
N PHE A 54 9.45 -15.88 7.60
CA PHE A 54 9.28 -15.91 9.06
C PHE A 54 9.90 -14.70 9.77
N ASN A 55 11.04 -14.18 9.30
CA ASN A 55 11.63 -12.97 9.89
C ASN A 55 10.82 -11.69 9.60
N GLN A 56 10.05 -11.64 8.50
CA GLN A 56 9.19 -10.50 8.21
C GLN A 56 7.94 -10.42 9.09
N GLN A 57 7.60 -11.48 9.82
CA GLN A 57 6.47 -11.50 10.78
C GLN A 57 6.86 -11.01 12.18
N ALA A 58 8.15 -10.73 12.42
CA ALA A 58 8.63 -10.11 13.66
C ALA A 58 8.57 -8.56 13.64
N SER A 59 7.98 -7.97 12.59
CA SER A 59 7.45 -6.61 12.68
C SER A 59 6.25 -6.63 13.61
N LYS A 60 6.55 -6.52 14.90
CA LYS A 60 5.67 -6.33 16.06
C LYS A 60 4.28 -5.89 15.60
N LYS A 61 3.36 -6.85 15.50
CA LYS A 61 1.94 -6.55 15.65
C LYS A 61 1.75 -6.27 17.14
N THR A 62 2.19 -5.09 17.56
CA THR A 62 1.74 -4.49 18.81
C THR A 62 0.22 -4.56 18.75
N LEU A 63 -0.36 -5.38 19.62
CA LEU A 63 -1.79 -5.31 19.92
C LEU A 63 -2.10 -3.82 20.12
N PRO A 64 -3.08 -3.24 19.40
CA PRO A 64 -3.38 -1.83 19.56
C PRO A 64 -3.82 -1.61 21.01
N SER A 65 -2.93 -1.01 21.79
CA SER A 65 -3.23 -0.46 23.09
C SER A 65 -4.26 0.63 22.87
N LYS A 66 -5.53 0.31 23.15
CA LYS A 66 -6.70 1.20 23.02
C LYS A 66 -6.98 1.63 21.57
N PRO A 67 -8.26 1.75 21.16
CA PRO A 67 -8.59 2.54 19.99
C PRO A 67 -8.17 3.99 20.27
N THR A 68 -7.02 4.38 19.75
CA THR A 68 -6.61 5.77 19.69
C THR A 68 -7.17 6.32 18.38
N PRO A 69 -7.90 7.45 18.38
CA PRO A 69 -8.35 8.06 17.15
C PRO A 69 -7.12 8.30 16.27
N THR A 70 -7.11 7.67 15.10
CA THR A 70 -6.07 7.95 14.10
C THR A 70 -6.33 9.39 13.63
N PRO A 71 -5.36 10.32 13.75
CA PRO A 71 -5.59 11.67 13.27
C PRO A 71 -5.89 11.58 11.77
N THR A 72 -7.11 11.96 11.39
CA THR A 72 -7.44 12.19 9.99
C THR A 72 -6.47 13.25 9.51
N LEU A 73 -5.62 12.92 8.54
CA LEU A 73 -4.78 13.90 7.87
C LEU A 73 -5.73 14.94 7.27
N SER A 74 -5.92 16.05 7.98
CA SER A 74 -6.67 17.19 7.47
C SER A 74 -5.88 17.68 6.28
N THR A 75 -6.30 17.27 5.08
CA THR A 75 -5.79 17.85 3.84
C THR A 75 -6.34 19.27 3.82
N SER A 76 -5.69 20.16 4.55
CA SER A 76 -5.85 21.59 4.37
C SER A 76 -5.20 21.90 3.03
N GLN A 77 -5.93 21.67 1.94
CA GLN A 77 -5.60 22.29 0.66
C GLN A 77 -5.75 23.79 0.88
N GLU A 78 -4.63 24.42 1.23
CA GLU A 78 -4.52 25.86 1.30
C GLU A 78 -4.90 26.41 -0.07
N THR A 79 -6.12 26.94 -0.16
CA THR A 79 -6.67 27.42 -1.42
C THR A 79 -6.02 28.78 -1.67
N LEU A 80 -4.97 28.79 -2.49
CA LEU A 80 -4.15 29.97 -2.78
C LEU A 80 -4.92 31.11 -3.46
N THR A 81 -6.13 30.85 -3.98
CA THR A 81 -6.97 31.84 -4.65
C THR A 81 -8.24 32.08 -3.83
N PRO A 82 -8.55 33.35 -3.47
CA PRO A 82 -9.78 33.65 -2.76
C PRO A 82 -10.99 33.29 -3.64
N SER A 83 -12.05 32.77 -3.01
CA SER A 83 -13.30 32.51 -3.69
C SER A 83 -13.96 33.84 -4.13
N LEU A 84 -14.84 33.79 -5.13
CA LEU A 84 -15.59 34.97 -5.59
C LEU A 84 -16.41 35.66 -4.49
N TYR A 85 -16.76 34.90 -3.44
CA TYR A 85 -17.56 35.37 -2.32
C TYR A 85 -16.73 35.69 -1.07
N ALA A 86 -15.39 35.67 -1.15
CA ALA A 86 -14.53 35.91 -0.01
C ALA A 86 -14.72 37.31 0.62
N THR A 87 -15.24 38.27 -0.13
CA THR A 87 -15.52 39.64 0.32
C THR A 87 -17.00 39.90 0.62
N ASP A 88 -17.86 38.88 0.50
CA ASP A 88 -19.29 39.04 0.77
C ASP A 88 -19.55 39.19 2.27
N ALA A 89 -20.29 40.25 2.64
CA ALA A 89 -20.65 40.55 4.02
C ALA A 89 -21.43 39.40 4.69
N ALA A 90 -22.24 38.65 3.94
CA ALA A 90 -22.97 37.50 4.47
C ALA A 90 -22.01 36.35 4.85
N ILE A 91 -21.02 36.07 4.00
CA ILE A 91 -20.03 35.01 4.24
C ILE A 91 -19.11 35.38 5.41
N LEU A 92 -18.63 36.63 5.46
CA LEU A 92 -17.80 37.11 6.57
C LEU A 92 -18.52 37.02 7.92
N LYS A 93 -19.83 37.29 7.94
CA LYS A 93 -20.64 37.12 9.14
C LYS A 93 -20.69 35.65 9.57
N ILE A 94 -20.92 34.73 8.63
CA ILE A 94 -20.96 33.28 8.91
C ILE A 94 -19.61 32.81 9.48
N GLU A 95 -18.49 33.23 8.89
CA GLU A 95 -17.16 32.89 9.40
C GLU A 95 -16.93 33.39 10.84
N GLN A 96 -17.40 34.59 11.15
CA GLN A 96 -17.32 35.14 12.50
C GLN A 96 -18.21 34.35 13.47
N ASP A 97 -19.44 34.02 13.06
CA ASP A 97 -20.39 33.26 13.89
C ASP A 97 -19.83 31.84 14.18
N VAL A 98 -19.20 31.19 13.20
CA VAL A 98 -18.53 29.88 13.38
C VAL A 98 -17.36 29.98 14.36
N LYS A 99 -16.53 31.03 14.27
CA LYS A 99 -15.43 31.25 15.22
C LYS A 99 -15.94 31.46 16.64
N ASN A 100 -17.01 32.24 16.81
CA ASN A 100 -17.63 32.45 18.11
C ASN A 100 -18.16 31.13 18.70
N LEU A 101 -18.81 30.31 17.88
CA LEU A 101 -19.35 29.02 18.30
C LEU A 101 -18.26 28.02 18.72
N ASP A 102 -17.12 27.99 18.00
CA ASP A 102 -15.97 27.16 18.38
C ASP A 102 -15.39 27.59 19.75
N GLN A 103 -15.31 28.91 19.99
CA GLN A 103 -14.88 29.45 21.27
C GLN A 103 -15.86 29.09 22.41
N GLU A 104 -17.17 29.16 22.15
CA GLU A 104 -18.20 28.75 23.11
C GLU A 104 -18.12 27.25 23.43
N LEU A 105 -17.91 26.39 22.43
CA LEU A 105 -17.76 24.95 22.62
C LEU A 105 -16.51 24.59 23.43
N GLN A 106 -15.39 25.29 23.21
CA GLN A 106 -14.18 25.10 24.00
C GLN A 106 -14.34 25.54 25.46
N GLY A 107 -15.17 26.55 25.71
CA GLY A 107 -15.50 27.03 27.05
C GLY A 107 -16.59 26.22 27.77
N ALA A 108 -17.35 25.41 27.03
CA ALA A 108 -18.41 24.58 27.59
C ALA A 108 -17.80 23.35 28.30
N ASP A 109 -18.16 23.14 29.57
CA ASP A 109 -17.81 21.91 30.28
C ASP A 109 -18.72 20.76 29.81
N LEU A 110 -18.26 20.05 28.78
CA LEU A 110 -18.98 18.91 28.18
C LEU A 110 -18.89 17.63 29.02
N LYS A 111 -18.19 17.64 30.16
CA LYS A 111 -18.07 16.48 31.05
C LYS A 111 -19.06 16.61 32.21
N GLU A 112 -20.19 15.95 32.07
CA GLU A 112 -21.12 15.75 33.19
C GLU A 112 -20.52 14.77 34.21
N ASN A 113 -19.86 15.31 35.24
CA ASN A 113 -19.32 14.52 36.36
C ASN A 113 -20.40 13.77 37.17
N SER A 114 -21.69 14.07 36.98
CA SER A 114 -22.83 13.42 37.64
C SER A 114 -23.12 12.00 37.11
N LEU A 115 -22.61 11.65 35.93
CA LEU A 115 -22.80 10.33 35.29
C LEU A 115 -21.76 9.29 35.71
N ASN A 116 -20.77 9.66 36.52
CA ASN A 116 -19.78 8.70 37.00
C ASN A 116 -20.39 7.85 38.12
N PRO A 117 -20.59 6.53 37.91
CA PRO A 117 -21.08 5.68 38.98
C PRO A 117 -20.07 5.67 40.14
N PRO A 118 -20.54 5.58 41.40
CA PRO A 118 -19.65 5.50 42.55
C PRO A 118 -18.78 4.23 42.47
N ALA A 119 -17.57 4.31 43.01
CA ALA A 119 -16.67 3.16 43.07
C ALA A 119 -17.29 2.07 43.97
N LEU A 120 -17.59 0.91 43.39
CA LEU A 120 -17.99 -0.28 44.15
C LEU A 120 -16.73 -0.97 44.70
N ASP A 121 -16.71 -1.18 46.01
CA ASP A 121 -15.70 -2.00 46.67
C ASP A 121 -16.12 -3.48 46.60
N TRP A 122 -15.31 -4.30 45.92
CA TRP A 122 -15.57 -5.73 45.71
C TRP A 122 -14.74 -6.61 46.65
N GLN A 123 -14.54 -6.17 47.90
CA GLN A 123 -13.93 -6.99 48.94
C GLN A 123 -14.94 -8.05 49.42
N ILE A 124 -15.04 -9.13 48.66
CA ILE A 124 -15.81 -10.32 49.04
C ILE A 124 -14.84 -11.32 49.68
N GLU A 125 -14.91 -11.44 51.00
CA GLU A 125 -14.23 -12.51 51.74
C GLU A 125 -15.03 -13.81 51.59
N PHE A 126 -14.49 -14.76 50.83
CA PHE A 126 -15.04 -16.12 50.79
C PHE A 126 -14.44 -16.92 51.95
N LYS A 127 -15.30 -17.41 52.85
CA LYS A 127 -14.93 -18.42 53.86
C LYS A 127 -15.29 -19.80 53.32
N GLU A 128 -14.31 -20.71 53.35
CA GLU A 128 -14.45 -22.13 52.97
C GLU A 128 -15.19 -22.92 54.05
#